data_AF-A0A0J9W2A2-F1
#
_entry.id   AF-A0A0J9W2A2-F1
#
_cell.length_a   1.000
_cell.length_b   1.000
_cell.length_c   1.000
_cell.angle_alpha   90.00
_cell.angle_beta   90.00
_cell.angle_gamma   90.00
#
_symmetry.space_group_name_H-M   'P 1'
#
loop_
_entity.id
_entity.type
_entity.pdbx_description
1 polymer ?
#
loop_
_entity_poly.entity_id
_entity_poly.type
_entity_poly.pdbx_seq_one_letter_code
_entity_poly.pdbx_strand_id
1 'polypeptide(L)'
;MNDDSNFSLRNIVTNHGKSIASLLLNIGENKQPQRKYLSFIQELECLRLENSSDGPILIRREINAFEEQDYVALSYTWGNSEQESPVKGKYKFQTRGYKPQLFPSPVRDSVFDRVFSFMRAKGLSMLWIDRHCVKQKTCKSNVICAHERCEDKKRAIETMDLVYSLSKHPVALLGKPIEWEHELDVLFKIISGQFVKELEQTEDDEILQALSLLSRITKDRWWTRAWTFQEDYRGRRNMTLLIRHPEFLEAKKREYEIFSDVPNELCIESIRFSKEITEFCRAVQDKTPQREDVSHHTKYILGAAGNYKILLESSMPMTPKVIADIQSIRIDHKQMQKPKSLSISILAMYLLNGEILLNESRKDSSFMLDKTLSQFLEDQAFKEFYAPEGERDLTFNKGCRFIDIEFTPKGIKTEGHLWKLGRIIDPASFLLPLPEAKNKPYSVTQDEQRCLAHLAAELRRLHETTLAMHIERFLSYDPTRQEDNLKKETFSRSYMRLMAKELVKAIKKGKLLRLGRIWNFQEKPNPCSAIFIWNADANINNKRGRKPEWKFAFTASRPLKRGFQQHGTNDLDHHVSLEVKWPSSWNHSPSELPQLLVRSWIVGLCFFYDFPRTSVIFSWPSSFNTVIH
;
A
#
# COMPACT_ATOMS: atom_id res chain seq x y z
N MET A 1 6.31 -0.18 -24.44
CA MET A 1 6.38 1.12 -23.74
C MET A 1 7.82 1.60 -23.84
N ASN A 2 8.06 2.88 -24.10
CA ASN A 2 9.41 3.44 -23.98
C ASN A 2 9.66 3.73 -22.51
N ASP A 3 10.80 3.29 -21.98
CA ASP A 3 11.24 3.66 -20.64
C ASP A 3 11.69 5.13 -20.68
N ASP A 4 10.83 6.00 -20.18
CA ASP A 4 11.06 7.43 -20.05
C ASP A 4 11.11 7.86 -18.58
N SER A 5 11.41 6.92 -17.67
CA SER A 5 11.40 7.17 -16.22
C SER A 5 12.36 8.29 -15.79
N ASN A 6 13.44 8.49 -16.54
CA ASN A 6 14.42 9.55 -16.30
C ASN A 6 14.12 10.85 -17.08
N PHE A 7 13.05 10.89 -17.86
CA PHE A 7 12.68 12.09 -18.62
C PHE A 7 11.79 12.99 -17.76
N SER A 8 11.94 14.30 -17.96
CA SER A 8 10.99 15.26 -17.39
C SER A 8 9.61 15.09 -18.02
N LEU A 9 8.56 15.46 -17.28
CA LEU A 9 7.20 15.48 -17.81
C LEU A 9 7.08 16.40 -19.03
N ARG A 10 7.88 17.48 -19.10
CA ARG A 10 8.02 18.36 -20.27
C ARG A 10 8.46 17.57 -21.50
N ASN A 11 9.55 16.81 -21.38
CA ASN A 11 10.06 16.01 -22.50
C ASN A 11 9.01 15.01 -22.98
N ILE A 12 8.25 14.39 -22.06
CA ILE A 12 7.17 13.47 -22.41
C ILE A 12 6.04 14.19 -23.16
N VAL A 13 5.59 15.35 -22.68
CA VAL A 13 4.56 16.16 -23.35
C VAL A 13 4.99 16.58 -24.75
N THR A 14 6.21 17.10 -24.89
CA THR A 14 6.78 17.52 -26.18
C THR A 14 6.90 16.34 -27.15
N ASN A 15 7.45 15.21 -26.70
CA ASN A 15 7.64 14.03 -27.55
C ASN A 15 6.32 13.43 -28.05
N HIS A 16 5.25 13.53 -27.26
CA HIS A 16 3.94 13.01 -27.62
C HIS A 16 3.01 14.05 -28.26
N GLY A 17 3.37 15.34 -28.24
CA GLY A 17 2.57 16.45 -28.76
C GLY A 17 1.19 16.59 -28.10
N LYS A 18 1.03 16.07 -26.88
CA LYS A 18 -0.25 16.01 -26.15
C LYS A 18 -0.04 16.33 -24.68
N SER A 19 -1.03 16.99 -24.07
CA SER A 19 -1.04 17.23 -22.62
C SER A 19 -1.10 15.92 -21.83
N ILE A 20 -0.62 15.94 -20.59
CA ILE A 20 -0.67 14.78 -19.68
C ILE A 20 -2.13 14.31 -19.51
N ALA A 21 -3.08 15.23 -19.32
CA ALA A 21 -4.51 14.90 -19.19
C ALA A 21 -5.03 14.14 -20.41
N SER A 22 -4.66 14.57 -21.62
CA SER A 22 -5.03 13.90 -22.87
C SER A 22 -4.42 12.50 -22.95
N LEU A 23 -3.16 12.32 -22.55
CA LEU A 23 -2.51 11.01 -22.53
C LEU A 23 -3.16 10.07 -21.51
N LEU A 24 -3.55 10.58 -20.33
CA LEU A 24 -4.29 9.82 -19.31
C LEU A 24 -5.68 9.39 -19.79
N LEU A 25 -6.42 10.28 -20.46
CA LEU A 25 -7.73 9.96 -21.05
C LEU A 25 -7.65 8.80 -22.05
N ASN A 26 -6.66 8.84 -22.94
CA ASN A 26 -6.42 7.76 -23.90
C ASN A 26 -6.16 6.42 -23.19
N ILE A 27 -5.58 6.41 -21.98
CA ILE A 27 -5.42 5.19 -21.17
C ILE A 27 -6.75 4.80 -20.53
N GLY A 28 -7.49 5.77 -19.97
CA GLY A 28 -8.78 5.57 -19.32
C GLY A 28 -9.86 5.00 -20.25
N GLU A 29 -9.93 5.46 -21.49
CA GLU A 29 -10.87 4.96 -22.51
C GLU A 29 -10.58 3.51 -22.94
N ASN A 30 -9.33 3.06 -22.76
CA ASN A 30 -8.90 1.69 -23.03
C ASN A 30 -9.02 0.76 -21.79
N LYS A 31 -9.77 1.16 -20.75
CA LYS A 31 -10.08 0.30 -19.61
C LYS A 31 -10.89 -0.90 -20.06
N GLN A 32 -10.22 -2.02 -20.29
CA GLN A 32 -10.90 -3.30 -20.21
C GLN A 32 -11.10 -3.65 -18.73
N PRO A 33 -12.29 -4.14 -18.31
CA PRO A 33 -12.47 -4.68 -16.98
C PRO A 33 -11.59 -5.92 -16.86
N GLN A 34 -10.35 -5.74 -16.40
CA GLN A 34 -9.41 -6.83 -16.16
C GLN A 34 -9.94 -7.63 -14.99
N ARG A 35 -10.65 -8.72 -15.30
CA ARG A 35 -11.14 -9.61 -14.27
C ARG A 35 -9.98 -10.54 -13.84
N LYS A 36 -9.48 -10.43 -12.61
CA LYS A 36 -8.63 -11.46 -12.00
C LYS A 36 -9.35 -12.80 -12.14
N TYR A 37 -8.68 -13.73 -12.78
CA TYR A 37 -9.18 -15.08 -13.01
C TYR A 37 -9.01 -15.89 -11.72
N LEU A 38 -9.92 -15.68 -10.76
CA LEU A 38 -9.80 -16.26 -9.42
C LEU A 38 -9.83 -17.80 -9.41
N SER A 39 -10.35 -18.43 -10.46
CA SER A 39 -10.26 -19.87 -10.63
C SER A 39 -8.81 -20.36 -10.72
N PHE A 40 -7.85 -19.54 -11.20
CA PHE A 40 -6.43 -19.88 -11.12
C PHE A 40 -5.94 -20.09 -9.67
N ILE A 41 -6.56 -19.40 -8.71
CA ILE A 41 -6.25 -19.54 -7.28
C ILE A 41 -7.03 -20.69 -6.63
N GLN A 42 -8.24 -20.97 -7.13
CA GLN A 42 -9.05 -22.13 -6.70
C GLN A 42 -8.46 -23.47 -7.19
N GLU A 43 -7.78 -23.44 -8.33
CA GLU A 43 -7.14 -24.60 -8.98
C GLU A 43 -5.62 -24.36 -9.07
N LEU A 44 -5.01 -23.91 -7.98
CA LEU A 44 -3.60 -23.55 -7.97
C LEU A 44 -2.73 -24.80 -8.14
N GLU A 45 -2.03 -24.89 -9.27
CA GLU A 45 -1.06 -25.98 -9.51
C GLU A 45 0.20 -25.80 -8.64
N CYS A 46 0.43 -26.74 -7.73
CA CYS A 46 1.65 -26.89 -6.93
C CYS A 46 2.41 -28.18 -7.31
N LEU A 47 3.63 -28.30 -6.81
CA LEU A 47 4.52 -29.43 -7.00
C LEU A 47 4.75 -30.13 -5.66
N ARG A 48 4.67 -31.46 -5.66
CA ARG A 48 5.06 -32.33 -4.56
C ARG A 48 6.32 -33.10 -4.95
N LEU A 49 7.31 -33.11 -4.06
CA LEU A 49 8.50 -33.93 -4.24
C LEU A 49 8.19 -35.39 -3.88
N GLU A 50 8.52 -36.30 -4.79
CA GLU A 50 8.51 -37.74 -4.55
C GLU A 50 9.85 -38.35 -4.98
N ASN A 51 10.26 -39.42 -4.32
CA ASN A 51 11.50 -40.12 -4.64
C ASN A 51 11.17 -41.31 -5.55
N SER A 52 11.89 -41.42 -6.67
CA SER A 52 11.81 -42.58 -7.58
C SER A 52 13.17 -43.27 -7.69
N SER A 53 13.20 -44.48 -8.27
CA SER A 53 14.45 -45.20 -8.58
C SER A 53 15.41 -44.38 -9.45
N ASP A 54 14.87 -43.49 -10.29
CA ASP A 54 15.62 -42.72 -11.30
C ASP A 54 15.89 -41.27 -10.86
N GLY A 55 15.78 -41.01 -9.55
CA GLY A 55 16.00 -39.70 -8.92
C GLY A 55 14.72 -39.00 -8.43
N PRO A 56 14.85 -37.77 -7.91
CA PRO A 56 13.72 -36.99 -7.38
C PRO A 56 12.79 -36.51 -8.51
N ILE A 57 11.49 -36.73 -8.33
CA ILE A 57 10.43 -36.34 -9.26
C ILE A 57 9.48 -35.32 -8.62
N LEU A 58 9.02 -34.36 -9.43
CA LEU A 58 8.08 -33.32 -9.04
C LEU A 58 6.73 -33.59 -9.67
N ILE A 59 5.77 -34.01 -8.85
CA ILE A 59 4.41 -34.36 -9.25
C ILE A 59 3.49 -33.15 -9.09
N ARG A 60 2.63 -32.91 -10.07
CA ARG A 60 1.67 -31.80 -10.02
C ARG A 60 0.47 -32.16 -9.15
N ARG A 61 0.06 -31.22 -8.31
CA ARG A 61 -1.16 -31.30 -7.48
C ARG A 61 -1.88 -29.96 -7.56
N GLU A 62 -3.19 -30.01 -7.63
CA GLU A 62 -4.04 -28.82 -7.56
C GLU A 62 -4.52 -28.63 -6.13
N ILE A 63 -4.47 -27.39 -5.65
CA ILE A 63 -4.99 -26.99 -4.35
C ILE A 63 -5.87 -25.75 -4.52
N ASN A 64 -6.84 -25.60 -3.63
CA ASN A 64 -7.59 -24.35 -3.53
C ASN A 64 -6.89 -23.43 -2.53
N ALA A 65 -6.11 -22.45 -3.02
CA ALA A 65 -5.30 -21.59 -2.16
C ALA A 65 -6.11 -20.61 -1.29
N PHE A 66 -7.43 -20.49 -1.50
CA PHE A 66 -8.31 -19.78 -0.56
C PHE A 66 -8.55 -20.59 0.72
N GLU A 67 -8.46 -21.93 0.63
CA GLU A 67 -8.72 -22.88 1.72
C GLU A 67 -7.42 -23.49 2.27
N GLU A 68 -6.50 -23.88 1.38
CA GLU A 68 -5.20 -24.51 1.68
C GLU A 68 -4.06 -23.51 1.50
N GLN A 69 -3.58 -22.95 2.61
CA GLN A 69 -2.56 -21.89 2.61
C GLN A 69 -1.14 -22.39 2.97
N ASP A 70 -1.02 -23.67 3.34
CA ASP A 70 0.22 -24.33 3.79
C ASP A 70 1.06 -24.87 2.61
N TYR A 71 1.39 -23.98 1.67
CA TYR A 71 2.30 -24.24 0.55
C TYR A 71 3.41 -23.20 0.51
N VAL A 72 4.57 -23.56 -0.03
CA VAL A 72 5.69 -22.62 -0.24
C VAL A 72 5.48 -21.86 -1.55
N ALA A 73 5.37 -20.54 -1.50
CA ALA A 73 5.44 -19.69 -2.69
C ALA A 73 6.89 -19.23 -2.90
N LEU A 74 7.61 -19.84 -3.84
CA LEU A 74 9.04 -19.63 -4.01
C LEU A 74 9.35 -18.48 -4.96
N SER A 75 9.96 -17.43 -4.42
CA SER A 75 10.57 -16.31 -5.12
C SER A 75 12.07 -16.54 -5.32
N TYR A 76 12.52 -16.55 -6.58
CA TYR A 76 13.93 -16.73 -6.92
C TYR A 76 14.28 -16.09 -8.28
N THR A 77 15.56 -15.91 -8.56
CA THR A 77 16.02 -15.39 -9.84
C THR A 77 16.23 -16.52 -10.85
N TRP A 78 15.78 -16.36 -12.10
CA TRP A 78 15.91 -17.45 -13.09
C TRP A 78 17.36 -17.68 -13.54
N GLY A 79 18.15 -16.62 -13.65
CA GLY A 79 19.58 -16.72 -13.89
C GLY A 79 20.35 -16.86 -12.58
N ASN A 80 21.52 -17.48 -12.62
CA ASN A 80 22.36 -17.66 -11.44
C ASN A 80 23.02 -16.36 -10.99
N SER A 81 23.26 -16.27 -9.68
CA SER A 81 24.29 -15.38 -9.12
C SER A 81 25.69 -15.93 -9.44
N GLU A 82 26.71 -15.09 -9.32
CA GLU A 82 28.12 -15.47 -9.53
C GLU A 82 28.56 -16.61 -8.59
N GLN A 83 28.04 -16.63 -7.36
CA GLN A 83 28.34 -17.65 -6.34
C GLN A 83 27.36 -18.84 -6.35
N GLU A 84 26.43 -18.91 -7.31
CA GLU A 84 25.48 -20.02 -7.41
C GLU A 84 25.82 -20.96 -8.56
N SER A 85 25.83 -22.27 -8.26
CA SER A 85 26.02 -23.30 -9.28
C SER A 85 24.94 -23.24 -10.37
N PRO A 86 25.33 -23.24 -11.66
CA PRO A 86 24.39 -23.23 -12.78
C PRO A 86 23.84 -24.62 -13.15
N VAL A 87 24.27 -25.68 -12.45
CA VAL A 87 23.93 -27.09 -12.73
C VAL A 87 22.42 -27.33 -12.63
N LYS A 88 21.90 -28.15 -13.55
CA LYS A 88 20.49 -28.49 -13.72
C LYS A 88 20.36 -29.96 -14.10
N GLY A 89 19.19 -30.53 -13.83
CA GLY A 89 18.77 -31.82 -14.39
C GLY A 89 18.66 -32.94 -13.35
N LYS A 90 19.06 -32.70 -12.10
CA LYS A 90 18.84 -33.64 -10.98
C LYS A 90 17.36 -33.92 -10.74
N TYR A 91 16.53 -32.89 -10.86
CA TYR A 91 15.08 -32.98 -10.63
C TYR A 91 14.31 -33.12 -11.93
N LYS A 92 13.42 -34.12 -12.00
CA LYS A 92 12.47 -34.30 -13.12
C LYS A 92 11.10 -33.77 -12.72
N PHE A 93 10.32 -33.25 -13.66
CA PHE A 93 8.96 -32.76 -13.41
C PHE A 93 7.94 -33.41 -14.33
N GLN A 94 6.72 -33.54 -13.82
CA GLN A 94 5.59 -34.08 -14.55
C GLN A 94 4.99 -33.04 -15.52
N THR A 95 4.80 -33.42 -16.79
CA THR A 95 4.13 -32.57 -17.79
C THR A 95 2.61 -32.57 -17.62
N ARG A 96 1.96 -31.53 -18.17
CA ARG A 96 0.51 -31.41 -18.21
C ARG A 96 -0.07 -32.24 -19.38
N GLY A 97 -1.21 -32.89 -19.18
CA GLY A 97 -1.98 -33.59 -20.22
C GLY A 97 -2.39 -35.01 -19.85
N TYR A 98 -3.13 -35.66 -20.75
CA TYR A 98 -3.74 -36.98 -20.54
C TYR A 98 -2.73 -38.12 -20.29
N LYS A 99 -1.50 -38.00 -20.81
CA LYS A 99 -0.38 -38.91 -20.53
C LYS A 99 0.82 -38.12 -20.01
N PRO A 100 0.92 -37.91 -18.69
CA PRO A 100 2.01 -37.15 -18.10
C PRO A 100 3.35 -37.85 -18.33
N GLN A 101 4.35 -37.09 -18.76
CA GLN A 101 5.72 -37.55 -18.97
C GLN A 101 6.66 -36.81 -18.02
N LEU A 102 7.80 -37.42 -17.72
CA LEU A 102 8.83 -36.83 -16.87
C LEU A 102 9.92 -36.20 -17.72
N PHE A 103 10.22 -34.93 -17.46
CA PHE A 103 11.30 -34.19 -18.14
C PHE A 103 12.25 -33.57 -17.13
N PRO A 104 13.55 -33.46 -17.44
CA PRO A 104 14.49 -32.71 -16.61
C PRO A 104 14.05 -31.25 -16.44
N SER A 105 14.11 -30.75 -15.21
CA SER A 105 13.77 -29.37 -14.90
C SER A 105 14.83 -28.39 -15.43
N PRO A 106 14.43 -27.23 -16.01
CA PRO A 106 15.35 -26.16 -16.35
C PRO A 106 15.76 -25.29 -15.15
N VAL A 107 15.16 -25.52 -13.98
CA VAL A 107 15.49 -24.87 -12.71
C VAL A 107 16.77 -25.48 -12.16
N ARG A 108 17.62 -24.65 -11.56
CA ARG A 108 18.92 -25.04 -11.01
C ARG A 108 18.74 -26.01 -9.86
N ASP A 109 19.61 -27.00 -9.77
CA ASP A 109 19.50 -28.05 -8.76
C ASP A 109 19.68 -27.48 -7.34
N SER A 110 20.55 -26.47 -7.21
CA SER A 110 20.74 -25.71 -5.97
C SER A 110 19.47 -25.03 -5.46
N VAL A 111 18.61 -24.51 -6.35
CA VAL A 111 17.34 -23.87 -5.94
C VAL A 111 16.41 -24.91 -5.32
N PHE A 112 16.31 -26.09 -5.91
CA PHE A 112 15.49 -27.17 -5.37
C PHE A 112 16.04 -27.76 -4.08
N ASP A 113 17.35 -28.00 -4.03
CA ASP A 113 18.00 -28.52 -2.82
C ASP A 113 17.74 -27.62 -1.61
N ARG A 114 17.84 -26.31 -1.79
CA ARG A 114 17.57 -25.30 -0.75
C ARG A 114 16.11 -25.28 -0.32
N VAL A 115 15.17 -25.15 -1.27
CA VAL A 115 13.74 -25.07 -0.91
C VAL A 115 13.22 -26.38 -0.31
N PHE A 116 13.68 -27.55 -0.77
CA PHE A 116 13.27 -28.82 -0.19
C PHE A 116 13.90 -29.08 1.18
N SER A 117 15.11 -28.56 1.45
CA SER A 117 15.66 -28.53 2.81
C SER A 117 14.76 -27.74 3.75
N PHE A 118 14.38 -26.52 3.34
CA PHE A 118 13.44 -25.67 4.07
C PHE A 118 12.08 -26.36 4.29
N MET A 119 11.49 -26.92 3.23
CA MET A 119 10.19 -27.60 3.30
C MET A 119 10.20 -28.78 4.26
N ARG A 120 11.25 -29.62 4.23
CA ARG A 120 11.39 -30.75 5.17
C ARG A 120 11.46 -30.28 6.61
N ALA A 121 12.28 -29.27 6.89
CA ALA A 121 12.42 -28.70 8.24
C ALA A 121 11.12 -28.07 8.76
N LYS A 122 10.24 -27.58 7.86
CA LYS A 122 8.94 -26.99 8.21
C LYS A 122 7.74 -27.94 8.06
N GLY A 123 7.96 -29.20 7.66
CA GLY A 123 6.89 -30.18 7.47
C GLY A 123 5.95 -29.87 6.29
N LEU A 124 6.44 -29.17 5.25
CA LEU A 124 5.65 -28.74 4.09
C LEU A 124 5.83 -29.70 2.91
N SER A 125 4.75 -29.92 2.15
CA SER A 125 4.76 -30.84 1.00
C SER A 125 4.47 -30.18 -0.35
N MET A 126 3.88 -28.98 -0.36
CA MET A 126 3.45 -28.30 -1.58
C MET A 126 4.36 -27.11 -1.91
N LEU A 127 4.88 -27.09 -3.13
CA LEU A 127 5.74 -26.03 -3.66
C LEU A 127 5.07 -25.37 -4.86
N TRP A 128 4.90 -24.05 -4.82
CA TRP A 128 4.60 -23.24 -5.99
C TRP A 128 5.88 -22.53 -6.48
N ILE A 129 6.18 -22.69 -7.77
CA ILE A 129 7.31 -22.05 -8.45
C ILE A 129 6.89 -21.57 -9.83
N ASP A 130 7.08 -20.29 -10.12
CA ASP A 130 6.59 -19.63 -11.33
C ASP A 130 6.99 -20.37 -12.63
N ARG A 131 8.23 -20.86 -12.70
CA ARG A 131 8.81 -21.52 -13.87
C ARG A 131 8.06 -22.79 -14.28
N HIS A 132 7.42 -23.48 -13.35
CA HIS A 132 6.71 -24.75 -13.59
C HIS A 132 5.20 -24.65 -13.38
N CYS A 133 4.76 -23.92 -12.37
CA CYS A 133 3.35 -23.75 -12.00
C CYS A 133 2.63 -22.80 -12.96
N VAL A 134 3.36 -21.94 -13.69
CA VAL A 134 2.79 -21.13 -14.78
C VAL A 134 3.08 -21.77 -16.14
N LYS A 135 2.11 -21.75 -17.05
CA LYS A 135 2.28 -22.21 -18.44
C LYS A 135 3.18 -21.21 -19.19
N GLN A 136 4.47 -21.55 -19.36
CA GLN A 136 5.48 -20.60 -19.87
C GLN A 136 5.43 -20.34 -21.39
N LYS A 137 4.92 -21.31 -22.17
CA LYS A 137 4.92 -21.25 -23.65
C LYS A 137 3.85 -20.27 -24.15
N THR A 138 4.27 -19.23 -24.85
CA THR A 138 3.39 -18.32 -25.62
C THR A 138 3.62 -18.51 -27.12
N CYS A 139 2.70 -18.01 -27.95
CA CYS A 139 2.97 -17.89 -29.38
C CYS A 139 4.11 -16.89 -29.63
N LYS A 140 4.82 -17.06 -30.75
CA LYS A 140 5.87 -16.10 -31.20
C LYS A 140 5.29 -14.81 -31.82
N SER A 141 3.97 -14.72 -31.96
CA SER A 141 3.29 -13.54 -32.52
C SER A 141 3.24 -12.42 -31.47
N ASN A 142 3.68 -11.23 -31.85
CA ASN A 142 3.68 -10.02 -31.02
C ASN A 142 2.31 -9.30 -30.96
N VAL A 143 1.24 -9.95 -31.43
CA VAL A 143 -0.13 -9.40 -31.47
C VAL A 143 -0.95 -9.92 -30.28
N ILE A 144 -1.99 -9.18 -29.86
CA ILE A 144 -3.03 -9.67 -28.96
C ILE A 144 -3.50 -11.03 -29.49
N CYS A 145 -3.19 -12.06 -28.73
CA CYS A 145 -3.33 -13.43 -29.15
C CYS A 145 -4.40 -14.09 -28.30
N ALA A 146 -5.51 -14.47 -28.91
CA ALA A 146 -6.62 -15.14 -28.24
C ALA A 146 -6.38 -16.66 -28.05
N HIS A 147 -5.15 -17.15 -28.19
CA HIS A 147 -4.85 -18.56 -27.89
C HIS A 147 -4.98 -18.78 -26.39
N GLU A 148 -5.69 -19.84 -26.00
CA GLU A 148 -5.90 -20.26 -24.61
C GLU A 148 -4.58 -20.28 -23.80
N ARG A 149 -3.49 -20.79 -24.39
CA ARG A 149 -2.16 -20.87 -23.75
C ARG A 149 -1.55 -19.49 -23.43
N CYS A 150 -1.80 -18.48 -24.26
CA CYS A 150 -1.33 -17.12 -24.03
C CYS A 150 -2.16 -16.42 -22.95
N GLU A 151 -3.48 -16.66 -22.96
CA GLU A 151 -4.39 -16.18 -21.92
C GLU A 151 -4.09 -16.82 -20.55
N ASP A 152 -3.76 -18.12 -20.49
CA ASP A 152 -3.39 -18.78 -19.24
C ASP A 152 -2.15 -18.16 -18.58
N LYS A 153 -1.11 -17.86 -19.36
CA LYS A 153 0.08 -17.19 -18.85
C LYS A 153 -0.25 -15.80 -18.33
N LYS A 154 -1.06 -15.05 -19.09
CA LYS A 154 -1.51 -13.71 -18.70
C LYS A 154 -2.31 -13.76 -17.39
N ARG A 155 -3.28 -14.67 -17.28
CA ARG A 155 -4.09 -14.89 -16.05
C ARG A 155 -3.22 -15.22 -14.85
N ALA A 156 -2.22 -16.09 -15.02
CA ALA A 156 -1.29 -16.45 -13.95
C ALA A 156 -0.43 -15.26 -13.50
N ILE A 157 0.08 -14.46 -14.44
CA ILE A 157 0.84 -13.24 -14.13
C ILE A 157 -0.06 -12.22 -13.40
N GLU A 158 -1.30 -12.06 -13.85
CA GLU A 158 -2.30 -11.14 -13.28
C GLU A 158 -2.77 -11.54 -11.86
N THR A 159 -2.55 -12.79 -11.44
CA THR A 159 -2.98 -13.34 -10.14
C THR A 159 -1.84 -13.77 -9.23
N MET A 160 -0.58 -13.58 -9.68
CA MET A 160 0.63 -13.98 -8.93
C MET A 160 0.70 -13.33 -7.55
N ASP A 161 0.20 -12.10 -7.42
CA ASP A 161 0.15 -11.39 -6.14
C ASP A 161 -0.74 -12.09 -5.09
N LEU A 162 -1.77 -12.80 -5.53
CA LEU A 162 -2.62 -13.61 -4.65
C LEU A 162 -1.90 -14.88 -4.20
N VAL A 163 -1.09 -15.51 -5.05
CA VAL A 163 -0.32 -16.71 -4.69
C VAL A 163 0.63 -16.43 -3.53
N TYR A 164 1.37 -15.32 -3.57
CA TYR A 164 2.29 -14.96 -2.47
C TYR A 164 1.56 -14.44 -1.23
N SER A 165 0.43 -13.75 -1.39
CA SER A 165 -0.30 -13.20 -0.24
C SER A 165 -1.19 -14.20 0.51
N LEU A 166 -1.60 -15.29 -0.15
CA LEU A 166 -2.37 -16.37 0.47
C LEU A 166 -1.46 -17.44 1.10
N SER A 167 -0.23 -17.61 0.60
CA SER A 167 0.73 -18.53 1.20
C SER A 167 1.09 -18.11 2.64
N LYS A 168 1.11 -19.08 3.55
CA LYS A 168 1.71 -18.92 4.89
C LYS A 168 3.24 -18.98 4.87
N HIS A 169 3.82 -19.45 3.77
CA HIS A 169 5.26 -19.68 3.62
C HIS A 169 5.82 -19.12 2.29
N PRO A 170 5.68 -17.82 1.99
CA PRO A 170 6.41 -17.21 0.90
C PRO A 170 7.90 -17.16 1.25
N VAL A 171 8.75 -17.61 0.32
CA VAL A 171 10.19 -17.79 0.55
C VAL A 171 10.98 -17.14 -0.58
N ALA A 172 11.96 -16.32 -0.23
CA ALA A 172 12.91 -15.71 -1.15
C ALA A 172 14.29 -16.35 -1.02
N LEU A 173 14.86 -16.79 -2.14
CA LEU A 173 16.25 -17.30 -2.16
C LEU A 173 17.21 -16.19 -2.57
N LEU A 174 18.10 -15.80 -1.66
CA LEU A 174 19.23 -14.93 -1.99
C LEU A 174 20.41 -15.78 -2.47
N GLY A 175 21.09 -15.33 -3.52
CA GLY A 175 22.20 -16.02 -4.16
C GLY A 175 23.60 -15.61 -3.67
N LYS A 176 23.71 -14.57 -2.82
CA LYS A 176 24.96 -14.17 -2.15
C LYS A 176 25.03 -14.84 -0.75
N PRO A 177 25.95 -15.80 -0.50
CA PRO A 177 26.03 -16.53 0.77
C PRO A 177 26.73 -15.74 1.87
N ILE A 178 26.58 -16.18 3.13
CA ILE A 178 27.51 -15.85 4.22
C ILE A 178 28.68 -16.84 4.15
N GLU A 179 29.90 -16.34 4.12
CA GLU A 179 31.10 -17.16 3.87
C GLU A 179 31.91 -17.39 5.14
N TRP A 180 31.88 -16.44 6.07
CA TRP A 180 32.78 -16.42 7.22
C TRP A 180 32.05 -16.24 8.54
N GLU A 181 32.70 -16.67 9.61
CA GLU A 181 32.18 -16.59 10.98
C GLU A 181 31.91 -15.13 11.40
N HIS A 182 32.84 -14.22 11.12
CA HIS A 182 32.67 -12.80 11.44
C HIS A 182 31.46 -12.17 10.72
N GLU A 183 31.15 -12.60 9.49
CA GLU A 183 29.98 -12.08 8.76
C GLU A 183 28.67 -12.55 9.40
N LEU A 184 28.64 -13.78 9.91
CA LEU A 184 27.49 -14.31 10.63
C LEU A 184 27.25 -13.52 11.92
N ASP A 185 28.32 -13.21 12.67
CA ASP A 185 28.25 -12.44 13.92
C ASP A 185 27.74 -11.02 13.67
N VAL A 186 28.30 -10.34 12.66
CA VAL A 186 27.88 -8.99 12.27
C VAL A 186 26.42 -8.99 11.83
N LEU A 187 26.01 -9.95 10.99
CA LEU A 187 24.61 -10.07 10.58
C LEU A 187 23.70 -10.35 11.78
N PHE A 188 24.11 -11.20 12.72
CA PHE A 188 23.36 -11.46 13.95
C PHE A 188 23.20 -10.18 14.78
N LYS A 189 24.27 -9.42 15.02
CA LYS A 189 24.22 -8.14 15.75
C LYS A 189 23.25 -7.14 15.10
N ILE A 190 23.22 -7.08 13.77
CA ILE A 190 22.29 -6.22 13.03
C ILE A 190 20.85 -6.71 13.23
N ILE A 191 20.55 -7.98 12.95
CA ILE A 191 19.17 -8.52 12.91
C ILE A 191 18.56 -8.71 14.31
N SER A 192 19.41 -8.80 15.35
CA SER A 192 18.99 -8.77 16.75
C SER A 192 18.74 -7.35 17.28
N GLY A 193 19.13 -6.32 16.53
CA GLY A 193 19.09 -4.91 16.95
C GLY A 193 20.16 -4.56 18.00
N GLN A 194 21.11 -5.45 18.30
CA GLN A 194 22.22 -5.20 19.22
C GLN A 194 23.16 -4.12 18.68
N PHE A 195 23.42 -4.14 17.37
CA PHE A 195 24.34 -3.19 16.73
C PHE A 195 23.93 -1.73 16.99
N VAL A 196 22.62 -1.42 16.89
CA VAL A 196 22.12 -0.06 17.14
C VAL A 196 22.26 0.34 18.62
N LYS A 197 22.10 -0.61 19.55
CA LYS A 197 22.21 -0.35 20.99
C LYS A 197 23.66 -0.08 21.42
N GLU A 198 24.60 -0.75 20.77
CA GLU A 198 26.03 -0.70 21.07
C GLU A 198 26.78 0.33 20.20
N LEU A 199 26.08 1.00 19.27
CA LEU A 199 26.67 1.82 18.21
C LEU A 199 27.64 2.90 18.71
N GLU A 200 27.37 3.50 19.88
CA GLU A 200 28.25 4.51 20.50
C GLU A 200 29.62 3.96 20.86
N GLN A 201 29.70 2.66 21.20
CA GLN A 201 30.92 1.96 21.59
C GLN A 201 31.53 1.16 20.42
N THR A 202 30.82 1.06 19.29
CA THR A 202 31.29 0.36 18.11
C THR A 202 32.30 1.19 17.33
N GLU A 203 33.42 0.54 16.97
CA GLU A 203 34.48 1.12 16.13
C GLU A 203 34.01 1.35 14.69
N ASP A 204 34.57 2.37 14.03
CA ASP A 204 34.23 2.73 12.65
C ASP A 204 34.49 1.59 11.65
N ASP A 205 35.53 0.79 11.87
CA ASP A 205 35.85 -0.35 11.01
C ASP A 205 34.77 -1.44 11.07
N GLU A 206 34.20 -1.69 12.25
CA GLU A 206 33.09 -2.64 12.41
C GLU A 206 31.81 -2.11 11.72
N ILE A 207 31.55 -0.80 11.79
CA ILE A 207 30.44 -0.15 11.06
C ILE A 207 30.61 -0.33 9.54
N LEU A 208 31.82 -0.11 9.01
CA LEU A 208 32.09 -0.29 7.59
C LEU A 208 31.98 -1.75 7.14
N GLN A 209 32.41 -2.70 7.97
CA GLN A 209 32.21 -4.13 7.71
C GLN A 209 30.73 -4.49 7.65
N ALA A 210 29.91 -3.98 8.58
CA ALA A 210 28.47 -4.15 8.58
C ALA A 210 27.80 -3.56 7.32
N LEU A 211 28.16 -2.33 6.94
CA LEU A 211 27.65 -1.69 5.73
C LEU A 211 28.07 -2.43 4.46
N SER A 212 29.30 -2.94 4.41
CA SER A 212 29.82 -3.73 3.29
C SER A 212 29.05 -5.05 3.15
N LEU A 213 28.83 -5.76 4.25
CA LEU A 213 28.04 -7.00 4.29
C LEU A 213 26.59 -6.76 3.82
N LEU A 214 25.91 -5.77 4.39
CA LEU A 214 24.55 -5.42 3.97
C LEU A 214 24.48 -4.99 2.50
N SER A 215 25.48 -4.24 2.03
CA SER A 215 25.59 -3.87 0.61
C SER A 215 25.78 -5.09 -0.28
N ARG A 216 26.54 -6.09 0.15
CA ARG A 216 26.71 -7.36 -0.59
C ARG A 216 25.41 -8.14 -0.66
N ILE A 217 24.66 -8.23 0.43
CA ILE A 217 23.35 -8.90 0.50
C ILE A 217 22.31 -8.16 -0.36
N THR A 218 22.26 -6.82 -0.27
CA THR A 218 21.29 -6.00 -1.01
C THR A 218 21.62 -5.81 -2.49
N LYS A 219 22.88 -6.05 -2.90
CA LYS A 219 23.29 -6.16 -4.31
C LYS A 219 22.90 -7.48 -4.97
N ASP A 220 22.32 -8.42 -4.22
CA ASP A 220 21.82 -9.66 -4.78
C ASP A 220 20.83 -9.39 -5.92
N ARG A 221 20.87 -10.25 -6.95
CA ARG A 221 20.01 -10.13 -8.12
C ARG A 221 18.53 -10.16 -7.77
N TRP A 222 18.16 -10.73 -6.63
CA TRP A 222 16.80 -10.72 -6.11
C TRP A 222 16.30 -9.31 -5.81
N TRP A 223 17.11 -8.39 -5.28
CA TRP A 223 16.68 -7.02 -4.99
C TRP A 223 16.59 -6.12 -6.23
N THR A 224 17.12 -6.57 -7.37
CA THR A 224 17.21 -5.76 -8.61
C THR A 224 16.11 -6.07 -9.62
N ARG A 225 15.05 -6.80 -9.24
CA ARG A 225 13.92 -7.12 -10.13
C ARG A 225 12.62 -6.55 -9.58
N ALA A 226 11.81 -5.93 -10.43
CA ALA A 226 10.50 -5.42 -10.03
C ALA A 226 9.54 -6.53 -9.56
N TRP A 227 9.67 -7.74 -10.12
CA TRP A 227 8.83 -8.88 -9.75
C TRP A 227 9.08 -9.34 -8.31
N THR A 228 10.33 -9.51 -7.91
CA THR A 228 10.69 -9.95 -6.55
C THR A 228 10.28 -8.92 -5.50
N PHE A 229 10.35 -7.62 -5.83
CA PHE A 229 9.77 -6.57 -5.00
C PHE A 229 8.26 -6.75 -4.80
N GLN A 230 7.50 -7.04 -5.87
CA GLN A 230 6.06 -7.31 -5.75
C GLN A 230 5.79 -8.56 -4.91
N GLU A 231 6.58 -9.62 -5.08
CA GLU A 231 6.44 -10.87 -4.34
C GLU A 231 6.68 -10.67 -2.84
N ASP A 232 7.73 -9.95 -2.46
CA ASP A 232 8.03 -9.57 -1.07
C ASP A 232 6.93 -8.70 -0.47
N TYR A 233 6.56 -7.63 -1.17
CA TYR A 233 5.49 -6.72 -0.73
C TYR A 233 4.15 -7.46 -0.51
N ARG A 234 3.89 -8.51 -1.31
CA ARG A 234 2.67 -9.33 -1.21
C ARG A 234 2.78 -10.46 -0.20
N GLY A 235 3.95 -11.04 0.00
CA GLY A 235 4.24 -12.00 1.09
C GLY A 235 4.15 -11.36 2.49
N ARG A 236 4.23 -10.03 2.57
CA ARG A 236 3.97 -9.22 3.78
C ARG A 236 4.82 -9.71 4.95
N ARG A 237 4.17 -10.11 6.07
CA ARG A 237 4.85 -10.54 7.30
C ARG A 237 5.37 -11.97 7.21
N ASN A 238 4.94 -12.74 6.20
CA ASN A 238 5.28 -14.16 6.11
C ASN A 238 6.49 -14.41 5.21
N MET A 239 6.97 -13.40 4.49
CA MET A 239 8.12 -13.57 3.58
C MET A 239 9.38 -13.90 4.37
N THR A 240 9.97 -15.05 4.06
CA THR A 240 11.21 -15.53 4.67
C THR A 240 12.35 -15.46 3.65
N LEU A 241 13.42 -14.73 3.98
CA LEU A 241 14.66 -14.67 3.23
C LEU A 241 15.54 -15.86 3.63
N LEU A 242 16.04 -16.60 2.64
CA LEU A 242 17.02 -17.67 2.84
C LEU A 242 18.39 -17.24 2.31
N ILE A 243 19.37 -17.18 3.21
CA ILE A 243 20.77 -16.88 2.91
C ILE A 243 21.61 -18.11 3.21
N ARG A 244 22.27 -18.65 2.18
CA ARG A 244 23.10 -19.84 2.31
C ARG A 244 24.33 -19.56 3.16
N HIS A 245 24.77 -20.53 3.94
CA HIS A 245 26.08 -20.52 4.61
C HIS A 245 26.74 -21.92 4.58
N PRO A 246 28.07 -22.00 4.73
CA PRO A 246 28.79 -23.28 4.77
C PRO A 246 28.50 -24.07 6.05
N GLU A 247 28.71 -25.39 5.98
CA GLU A 247 28.39 -26.34 7.06
C GLU A 247 29.15 -26.08 8.35
N PHE A 248 30.40 -25.60 8.28
CA PHE A 248 31.18 -25.29 9.48
C PHE A 248 30.57 -24.17 10.35
N LEU A 249 29.68 -23.34 9.79
CA LEU A 249 28.96 -22.30 10.52
C LEU A 249 27.67 -22.80 11.19
N GLU A 250 27.25 -24.05 10.98
CA GLU A 250 26.02 -24.61 11.57
C GLU A 250 26.03 -24.59 13.10
N ALA A 251 27.16 -24.96 13.71
CA ALA A 251 27.27 -24.97 15.17
C ALA A 251 27.03 -23.56 15.74
N LYS A 252 27.72 -22.56 15.18
CA LYS A 252 27.60 -21.16 15.60
C LYS A 252 26.21 -20.58 15.34
N LYS A 253 25.62 -20.88 14.18
CA LYS A 253 24.24 -20.45 13.86
C LYS A 253 23.26 -20.91 14.95
N ARG A 254 23.40 -22.13 15.46
CA ARG A 254 22.50 -22.67 16.50
C ARG A 254 22.62 -21.94 17.83
N GLU A 255 23.75 -21.28 18.12
CA GLU A 255 23.92 -20.45 19.31
C GLU A 255 23.05 -19.19 19.28
N TYR A 256 22.67 -18.72 18.08
CA TYR A 256 21.99 -17.44 17.92
C TYR A 256 20.48 -17.47 18.07
N GLU A 257 19.84 -18.65 18.08
CA GLU A 257 18.39 -18.96 18.23
C GLU A 257 17.40 -18.24 17.28
N ILE A 258 17.76 -17.08 16.75
CA ILE A 258 17.00 -16.21 15.85
C ILE A 258 16.90 -16.80 14.45
N PHE A 259 17.89 -17.58 14.05
CA PHE A 259 17.93 -18.27 12.76
C PHE A 259 17.29 -19.63 12.93
N SER A 260 16.34 -19.99 12.06
CA SER A 260 15.68 -21.28 12.18
C SER A 260 16.59 -22.47 11.85
N ASP A 261 16.24 -23.65 12.34
CA ASP A 261 17.03 -24.90 12.24
C ASP A 261 17.13 -25.54 10.84
N VAL A 262 16.91 -24.76 9.77
CA VAL A 262 17.04 -25.23 8.38
C VAL A 262 18.52 -25.39 8.05
N PRO A 263 19.03 -26.61 7.75
CA PRO A 263 20.46 -26.80 7.50
C PRO A 263 20.97 -25.96 6.32
N ASN A 264 22.15 -25.38 6.51
CA ASN A 264 22.92 -24.53 5.60
C ASN A 264 22.22 -23.23 5.16
N GLU A 265 21.14 -22.82 5.84
CA GLU A 265 20.38 -21.62 5.53
C GLU A 265 20.13 -20.75 6.77
N LEU A 266 20.40 -19.46 6.66
CA LEU A 266 19.88 -18.45 7.58
C LEU A 266 18.47 -18.09 7.12
N CYS A 267 17.49 -18.33 7.98
CA CYS A 267 16.10 -17.95 7.73
C CYS A 267 15.80 -16.65 8.46
N ILE A 268 15.50 -15.59 7.72
CA ILE A 268 15.26 -14.27 8.27
C ILE A 268 13.92 -13.75 7.75
N GLU A 269 13.04 -13.30 8.63
CA GLU A 269 11.80 -12.63 8.21
C GLU A 269 12.15 -11.35 7.45
N SER A 270 11.66 -11.19 6.22
CA SER A 270 11.95 -10.02 5.37
C SER A 270 11.58 -8.70 6.06
N ILE A 271 10.45 -8.68 6.78
CA ILE A 271 10.01 -7.50 7.54
C ILE A 271 10.98 -7.15 8.68
N ARG A 272 11.56 -8.15 9.35
CA ARG A 272 12.56 -7.95 10.41
C ARG A 272 13.87 -7.48 9.79
N PHE A 273 14.33 -8.13 8.74
CA PHE A 273 15.51 -7.70 7.98
C PHE A 273 15.40 -6.22 7.58
N SER A 274 14.32 -5.87 6.90
CA SER A 274 14.05 -4.49 6.47
C SER A 274 13.98 -3.50 7.64
N LYS A 275 13.34 -3.87 8.75
CA LYS A 275 13.27 -3.03 9.97
C LYS A 275 14.67 -2.74 10.52
N GLU A 276 15.41 -3.78 10.86
CA GLU A 276 16.67 -3.65 11.61
C GLU A 276 17.77 -2.98 10.77
N ILE A 277 17.88 -3.29 9.46
CA ILE A 277 18.84 -2.60 8.60
C ILE A 277 18.51 -1.11 8.44
N THR A 278 17.22 -0.75 8.50
CA THR A 278 16.79 0.65 8.36
C THR A 278 17.12 1.44 9.61
N GLU A 279 16.86 0.86 10.79
CA GLU A 279 17.25 1.44 12.07
C GLU A 279 18.77 1.59 12.15
N PHE A 280 19.52 0.55 11.76
CA PHE A 280 20.98 0.60 11.67
C PHE A 280 21.48 1.70 10.72
N CYS A 281 21.01 1.73 9.48
CA CYS A 281 21.47 2.73 8.50
C CYS A 281 21.19 4.16 8.96
N ARG A 282 20.05 4.42 9.61
CA ARG A 282 19.74 5.74 10.18
C ARG A 282 20.66 6.11 11.33
N ALA A 283 20.82 5.22 12.30
CA ALA A 283 21.68 5.46 13.45
C ALA A 283 23.12 5.75 13.03
N VAL A 284 23.62 5.03 12.01
CA VAL A 284 24.95 5.29 11.43
C VAL A 284 25.02 6.63 10.69
N GLN A 285 23.99 7.00 9.91
CA GLN A 285 23.91 8.31 9.26
C GLN A 285 23.94 9.46 10.28
N ASP A 286 23.24 9.29 11.40
CA ASP A 286 23.18 10.27 12.49
C ASP A 286 24.53 10.40 13.22
N LYS A 287 25.26 9.28 13.41
CA LYS A 287 26.60 9.26 14.02
C LYS A 287 27.66 9.89 13.10
N THR A 288 27.60 9.65 11.79
CA THR A 288 28.63 10.09 10.82
C THR A 288 28.04 10.85 9.63
N PRO A 289 27.43 12.04 9.83
CA PRO A 289 26.66 12.74 8.79
C PRO A 289 27.52 13.25 7.61
N GLN A 290 28.84 13.40 7.79
CA GLN A 290 29.75 13.97 6.79
C GLN A 290 30.54 12.92 5.99
N ARG A 291 30.38 11.62 6.29
CA ARG A 291 31.13 10.54 5.62
C ARG A 291 30.45 10.09 4.32
N GLU A 292 31.07 10.39 3.18
CA GLU A 292 30.51 10.09 1.85
C GLU A 292 30.39 8.58 1.57
N ASP A 293 31.36 7.79 2.02
CA ASP A 293 31.36 6.32 1.94
C ASP A 293 30.13 5.73 2.64
N VAL A 294 29.89 6.15 3.88
CA VAL A 294 28.71 5.76 4.68
C VAL A 294 27.41 6.19 4.00
N SER A 295 27.34 7.44 3.53
CA SER A 295 26.15 7.97 2.85
C SER A 295 25.81 7.17 1.58
N HIS A 296 26.81 6.82 0.78
CA HIS A 296 26.61 6.01 -0.43
C HIS A 296 26.10 4.60 -0.12
N HIS A 297 26.70 3.91 0.86
CA HIS A 297 26.28 2.57 1.28
C HIS A 297 24.85 2.57 1.83
N THR A 298 24.57 3.45 2.79
CA THR A 298 23.26 3.54 3.44
C THR A 298 22.15 3.91 2.46
N LYS A 299 22.38 4.86 1.55
CA LYS A 299 21.41 5.22 0.49
C LYS A 299 21.06 4.03 -0.40
N TYR A 300 22.07 3.24 -0.77
CA TYR A 300 21.86 2.04 -1.59
C TYR A 300 21.05 0.97 -0.83
N ILE A 301 21.48 0.62 0.39
CA ILE A 301 20.83 -0.38 1.24
C ILE A 301 19.36 -0.02 1.48
N LEU A 302 19.10 1.24 1.85
CA LEU A 302 17.76 1.76 2.11
C LEU A 302 16.89 1.79 0.85
N GLY A 303 17.46 2.01 -0.33
CA GLY A 303 16.75 1.93 -1.61
C GLY A 303 16.34 0.51 -1.99
N ALA A 304 17.16 -0.48 -1.64
CA ALA A 304 16.91 -1.89 -1.97
C ALA A 304 15.95 -2.57 -0.97
N ALA A 305 16.18 -2.39 0.33
CA ALA A 305 15.52 -3.17 1.38
C ALA A 305 14.96 -2.31 2.53
N GLY A 306 14.93 -0.99 2.38
CA GLY A 306 14.51 -0.06 3.43
C GLY A 306 13.05 -0.22 3.84
N ASN A 307 12.78 -0.01 5.12
CA ASN A 307 11.44 -0.11 5.67
C ASN A 307 10.72 1.23 5.57
N TYR A 308 9.74 1.31 4.66
CA TYR A 308 8.95 2.53 4.46
C TYR A 308 8.29 3.07 5.72
N LYS A 309 7.98 2.20 6.70
CA LYS A 309 7.34 2.65 7.95
C LYS A 309 8.26 3.45 8.85
N ILE A 310 9.56 3.19 8.74
CA ILE A 310 10.58 3.94 9.46
C ILE A 310 10.99 5.13 8.59
N LEU A 311 11.21 4.91 7.28
CA LEU A 311 11.74 5.91 6.36
C LEU A 311 10.82 7.14 6.14
N LEU A 312 9.50 6.96 6.18
CA LEU A 312 8.54 8.02 5.87
C LEU A 312 7.93 8.63 7.12
N GLU A 313 7.66 9.93 7.07
CA GLU A 313 6.84 10.62 8.07
C GLU A 313 5.41 10.04 8.10
N SER A 314 4.79 10.08 9.28
CA SER A 314 3.47 9.48 9.52
C SER A 314 2.38 9.97 8.58
N SER A 315 2.43 11.23 8.15
CA SER A 315 1.42 11.84 7.27
C SER A 315 1.65 11.57 5.77
N MET A 316 2.82 11.03 5.39
CA MET A 316 3.18 10.80 3.98
C MET A 316 2.50 9.56 3.40
N PRO A 317 2.11 9.56 2.10
CA PRO A 317 1.73 8.35 1.39
C PRO A 317 2.96 7.50 1.05
N MET A 318 2.84 6.18 1.16
CA MET A 318 3.92 5.26 0.76
C MET A 318 4.07 5.11 -0.76
N THR A 319 2.97 5.22 -1.50
CA THR A 319 2.92 4.86 -2.92
C THR A 319 3.92 5.64 -3.80
N PRO A 320 4.11 6.97 -3.64
CA PRO A 320 5.12 7.70 -4.40
C PRO A 320 6.54 7.16 -4.21
N LYS A 321 6.92 6.83 -2.97
CA LYS A 321 8.25 6.30 -2.67
C LYS A 321 8.44 4.90 -3.25
N VAL A 322 7.42 4.04 -3.13
CA VAL A 322 7.40 2.71 -3.78
C VAL A 322 7.56 2.82 -5.29
N ILE A 323 6.86 3.76 -5.94
CA ILE A 323 7.01 4.00 -7.38
C ILE A 323 8.42 4.44 -7.73
N ALA A 324 8.99 5.37 -6.97
CA ALA A 324 10.36 5.85 -7.20
C ALA A 324 11.38 4.70 -7.11
N ASP A 325 11.23 3.82 -6.11
CA ASP A 325 12.12 2.68 -5.94
C ASP A 325 11.92 1.65 -7.07
N ILE A 326 10.68 1.36 -7.48
CA ILE A 326 10.40 0.50 -8.64
C ILE A 326 10.98 1.08 -9.94
N GLN A 327 10.88 2.40 -10.16
CA GLN A 327 11.47 3.05 -11.35
C GLN A 327 13.00 2.99 -11.34
N SER A 328 13.63 2.99 -10.15
CA SER A 328 15.07 2.81 -10.03
C SER A 328 15.53 1.37 -10.34
N ILE A 329 14.62 0.40 -10.21
CA ILE A 329 14.83 -1.00 -10.55
C ILE A 329 14.56 -1.20 -12.04
N ARG A 330 15.61 -1.46 -12.83
CA ARG A 330 15.51 -1.66 -14.29
C ARG A 330 14.39 -2.65 -14.65
N ILE A 331 13.36 -2.18 -15.35
CA ILE A 331 12.34 -3.04 -15.94
C ILE A 331 12.92 -3.65 -17.22
N ASP A 332 13.14 -4.97 -17.24
CA ASP A 332 13.71 -5.67 -18.39
C ASP A 332 12.68 -5.71 -19.54
N HIS A 333 12.75 -4.73 -20.44
CA HIS A 333 11.81 -4.52 -21.54
C HIS A 333 12.13 -5.42 -22.74
N LYS A 334 11.63 -6.66 -22.74
CA LYS A 334 11.68 -7.53 -23.94
C LYS A 334 10.36 -7.88 -24.59
N GLN A 335 9.24 -7.36 -24.10
CA GLN A 335 7.96 -7.51 -24.78
C GLN A 335 7.16 -6.24 -24.57
N MET A 336 6.81 -5.51 -25.65
CA MET A 336 5.49 -4.88 -25.84
C MET A 336 5.48 -3.81 -26.94
N GLN A 337 4.47 -3.90 -27.81
CA GLN A 337 4.22 -3.03 -28.96
C GLN A 337 3.49 -1.71 -28.59
N LYS A 338 3.72 -0.71 -29.46
CA LYS A 338 3.35 0.73 -29.46
C LYS A 338 4.09 1.61 -28.42
N PRO A 339 4.59 2.80 -28.82
CA PRO A 339 5.32 3.71 -27.93
C PRO A 339 4.33 4.42 -27.01
N LYS A 340 3.92 3.73 -25.94
CA LYS A 340 3.26 4.36 -24.78
C LYS A 340 4.34 4.71 -23.75
N SER A 341 4.26 5.90 -23.17
CA SER A 341 5.12 6.34 -22.06
C SER A 341 4.94 5.43 -20.84
N LEU A 342 6.04 4.91 -20.30
CA LEU A 342 6.02 4.15 -19.04
C LEU A 342 5.58 5.05 -17.89
N SER A 343 6.12 6.27 -17.82
CA SER A 343 5.80 7.25 -16.80
C SER A 343 4.31 7.61 -16.77
N ILE A 344 3.70 7.87 -17.93
CA ILE A 344 2.25 8.14 -18.00
C ILE A 344 1.43 6.90 -17.60
N SER A 345 1.92 5.70 -17.90
CA SER A 345 1.23 4.46 -17.52
C SER A 345 1.28 4.23 -16.00
N ILE A 346 2.42 4.51 -15.37
CA ILE A 346 2.58 4.48 -13.91
C ILE A 346 1.70 5.55 -13.25
N LEU A 347 1.68 6.77 -13.79
CA LEU A 347 0.81 7.85 -13.30
C LEU A 347 -0.66 7.49 -13.42
N ALA A 348 -1.08 6.90 -14.55
CA ALA A 348 -2.44 6.41 -14.72
C ALA A 348 -2.77 5.34 -13.67
N MET A 349 -1.89 4.36 -13.46
CA MET A 349 -2.07 3.34 -12.44
C MET A 349 -2.18 3.94 -11.03
N TYR A 350 -1.32 4.90 -10.69
CA TYR A 350 -1.35 5.64 -9.42
C TYR A 350 -2.73 6.27 -9.17
N LEU A 351 -3.23 7.03 -10.14
CA LEU A 351 -4.50 7.74 -10.05
C LEU A 351 -5.72 6.80 -10.10
N LEU A 352 -5.68 5.76 -10.94
CA LEU A 352 -6.74 4.76 -11.04
C LEU A 352 -6.87 3.93 -9.76
N ASN A 353 -5.78 3.77 -9.01
CA ASN A 353 -5.78 3.15 -7.70
C ASN A 353 -6.33 4.08 -6.59
N GLY A 354 -6.81 5.27 -6.94
CA GLY A 354 -7.48 6.21 -6.04
C GLY A 354 -6.53 7.12 -5.26
N GLU A 355 -5.24 7.14 -5.60
CA GLU A 355 -4.28 8.02 -4.93
C GLU A 355 -4.61 9.51 -5.21
N ILE A 356 -4.36 10.35 -4.21
CA ILE A 356 -4.83 11.74 -4.20
C ILE A 356 -3.65 12.68 -4.53
N LEU A 357 -3.87 13.59 -5.48
CA LEU A 357 -2.94 14.67 -5.80
C LEU A 357 -3.48 16.01 -5.27
N LEU A 358 -2.55 16.89 -4.90
CA LEU A 358 -2.82 18.31 -4.76
C LEU A 358 -3.10 18.89 -6.16
N ASN A 359 -4.25 19.54 -6.30
CA ASN A 359 -4.68 20.17 -7.55
C ASN A 359 -4.86 21.69 -7.42
N GLU A 360 -4.72 22.25 -6.21
CA GLU A 360 -4.61 23.69 -6.00
C GLU A 360 -3.14 24.10 -6.16
N SER A 361 -2.87 24.95 -7.15
CA SER A 361 -1.53 25.38 -7.54
C SER A 361 -0.86 26.20 -6.44
N ARG A 362 0.10 25.60 -5.70
CA ARG A 362 1.01 26.33 -4.80
C ARG A 362 2.32 26.77 -5.48
N LYS A 363 2.66 26.23 -6.66
CA LYS A 363 3.90 26.48 -7.42
C LYS A 363 3.59 26.65 -8.92
N ASP A 364 4.48 27.33 -9.66
CA ASP A 364 4.32 27.54 -11.11
C ASP A 364 4.26 26.23 -11.89
N SER A 365 3.30 26.13 -12.82
CA SER A 365 3.06 24.95 -13.65
C SER A 365 4.28 24.54 -14.49
N SER A 366 5.09 25.51 -14.92
CA SER A 366 6.33 25.27 -15.68
C SER A 366 7.36 24.49 -14.87
N PHE A 367 7.56 24.84 -13.59
CA PHE A 367 8.51 24.16 -12.71
C PHE A 367 8.13 22.70 -12.47
N MET A 368 6.82 22.41 -12.42
CA MET A 368 6.33 21.04 -12.22
C MET A 368 6.56 20.13 -13.43
N LEU A 369 6.60 20.69 -14.64
CA LEU A 369 6.86 19.91 -15.87
C LEU A 369 8.34 19.57 -16.05
N ASP A 370 9.25 20.33 -15.45
CA ASP A 370 10.70 20.09 -15.56
C ASP A 370 11.16 18.89 -14.70
N LYS A 371 10.27 18.38 -13.84
CA LYS A 371 10.51 17.22 -12.97
C LYS A 371 10.26 15.90 -13.67
N THR A 372 10.99 14.87 -13.24
CA THR A 372 10.65 13.47 -13.53
C THR A 372 9.34 13.06 -12.84
N LEU A 373 8.75 11.92 -13.21
CA LEU A 373 7.52 11.45 -12.58
C LEU A 373 7.67 11.25 -11.07
N SER A 374 8.77 10.64 -10.62
CA SER A 374 9.02 10.36 -9.19
C SER A 374 9.08 11.67 -8.39
N GLN A 375 9.85 12.65 -8.86
CA GLN A 375 9.95 13.98 -8.27
C GLN A 375 8.63 14.75 -8.31
N PHE A 376 7.84 14.59 -9.37
CA PHE A 376 6.51 15.18 -9.48
C PHE A 376 5.57 14.61 -8.43
N LEU A 377 5.51 13.28 -8.30
CA LEU A 377 4.66 12.59 -7.32
C LEU A 377 5.10 12.91 -5.89
N GLU A 378 6.41 13.02 -5.65
CA GLU A 378 6.93 13.46 -4.37
C GLU A 378 6.43 14.87 -4.01
N ASP A 379 6.34 15.80 -4.95
CA ASP A 379 5.83 17.15 -4.67
C ASP A 379 4.31 17.24 -4.58
N GLN A 380 3.59 16.48 -5.42
CA GLN A 380 2.15 16.67 -5.65
C GLN A 380 1.26 15.63 -4.97
N ALA A 381 1.81 14.51 -4.48
CA ALA A 381 1.02 13.60 -3.67
C ALA A 381 0.49 14.33 -2.42
N PHE A 382 -0.74 14.03 -2.05
CA PHE A 382 -1.30 14.58 -0.82
C PHE A 382 -0.55 14.01 0.40
N LYS A 383 -0.01 14.89 1.26
CA LYS A 383 0.87 14.54 2.40
C LYS A 383 0.32 14.95 3.75
N GLU A 384 -0.88 15.53 3.78
CA GLU A 384 -1.50 16.05 4.99
C GLU A 384 -2.50 15.02 5.57
N PHE A 385 -2.25 13.72 5.39
CA PHE A 385 -3.10 12.68 5.97
C PHE A 385 -2.98 12.68 7.50
N TYR A 386 -4.11 12.50 8.17
CA TYR A 386 -4.16 12.35 9.62
C TYR A 386 -4.79 11.02 9.99
N ALA A 387 -3.96 10.12 10.53
CA ALA A 387 -4.43 8.90 11.13
C ALA A 387 -4.90 9.15 12.56
N PRO A 388 -6.09 8.65 12.94
CA PRO A 388 -6.57 8.69 14.32
C PRO A 388 -5.61 8.05 15.32
N GLU A 389 -5.54 8.59 16.53
CA GLU A 389 -4.61 8.10 17.55
C GLU A 389 -4.99 6.67 18.00
N GLY A 390 -3.99 5.78 17.95
CA GLY A 390 -4.14 4.34 18.17
C GLY A 390 -4.04 3.51 16.87
N GLU A 391 -4.21 4.15 15.71
CA GLU A 391 -3.94 3.52 14.42
C GLU A 391 -2.45 3.59 14.05
N ARG A 392 -2.01 2.68 13.17
CA ARG A 392 -0.67 2.76 12.58
C ARG A 392 -0.73 3.69 11.38
N ASP A 393 -0.22 4.91 11.52
CA ASP A 393 -0.41 6.02 10.57
C ASP A 393 -0.32 5.63 9.10
N LEU A 394 0.82 5.07 8.70
CA LEU A 394 1.06 4.67 7.32
C LEU A 394 0.13 3.54 6.85
N THR A 395 -0.30 2.64 7.74
CA THR A 395 -1.24 1.56 7.38
C THR A 395 -2.65 2.10 7.17
N PHE A 396 -3.08 3.05 8.01
CA PHE A 396 -4.34 3.78 7.83
C PHE A 396 -4.30 4.57 6.52
N ASN A 397 -3.24 5.33 6.28
CA ASN A 397 -3.05 6.15 5.08
C ASN A 397 -3.04 5.35 3.78
N LYS A 398 -2.66 4.06 3.79
CA LYS A 398 -2.80 3.19 2.59
C LYS A 398 -4.26 3.08 2.14
N GLY A 399 -5.22 3.18 3.04
CA GLY A 399 -6.65 3.15 2.74
C GLY A 399 -7.20 4.51 2.31
N CYS A 400 -6.43 5.60 2.44
CA CYS A 400 -6.85 6.95 2.10
C CYS A 400 -6.89 7.17 0.58
N ARG A 401 -7.96 6.69 -0.06
CA ARG A 401 -8.09 6.62 -1.52
C ARG A 401 -9.48 7.05 -1.98
N PHE A 402 -9.53 7.68 -3.15
CA PHE A 402 -10.76 7.81 -3.90
C PHE A 402 -11.28 6.43 -4.36
N ILE A 403 -12.56 6.39 -4.70
CA ILE A 403 -13.28 5.16 -5.08
C ILE A 403 -13.92 5.36 -6.45
N ASP A 404 -14.12 4.26 -7.19
CA ASP A 404 -14.89 4.26 -8.43
C ASP A 404 -14.38 5.32 -9.44
N ILE A 405 -13.06 5.34 -9.64
CA ILE A 405 -12.34 6.35 -10.41
C ILE A 405 -12.57 6.26 -11.92
N GLU A 406 -12.89 7.40 -12.53
CA GLU A 406 -12.98 7.59 -13.98
C GLU A 406 -12.22 8.86 -14.40
N PHE A 407 -11.49 8.81 -15.53
CA PHE A 407 -10.82 10.00 -16.06
C PHE A 407 -11.76 10.77 -16.97
N THR A 408 -11.81 12.09 -16.80
CA THR A 408 -12.62 13.00 -17.62
C THR A 408 -11.74 14.16 -18.11
N PRO A 409 -12.14 14.87 -19.18
CA PRO A 409 -11.41 16.05 -19.65
C PRO A 409 -11.17 17.11 -18.58
N LYS A 410 -12.11 17.25 -17.64
CA LYS A 410 -12.05 18.26 -16.56
C LYS A 410 -11.25 17.78 -15.34
N GLY A 411 -11.04 16.47 -15.16
CA GLY A 411 -10.41 15.92 -13.97
C GLY A 411 -10.72 14.45 -13.70
N ILE A 412 -10.52 14.04 -12.45
CA ILE A 412 -10.83 12.71 -11.96
C ILE A 412 -12.25 12.69 -11.41
N LYS A 413 -13.14 11.91 -12.02
CA LYS A 413 -14.47 11.64 -11.50
C LYS A 413 -14.42 10.52 -10.46
N THR A 414 -15.11 10.72 -9.35
CA THR A 414 -15.20 9.80 -8.20
C THR A 414 -16.58 9.90 -7.56
N GLU A 415 -16.92 8.96 -6.68
CA GLU A 415 -18.19 8.93 -5.97
C GLU A 415 -18.03 9.09 -4.45
N GLY A 416 -18.93 9.83 -3.83
CA GLY A 416 -18.94 10.05 -2.38
C GLY A 416 -20.05 10.99 -1.94
N HIS A 417 -19.89 11.62 -0.78
CA HIS A 417 -20.82 12.59 -0.22
C HIS A 417 -20.15 13.95 -0.14
N LEU A 418 -20.76 14.96 -0.77
CA LEU A 418 -20.35 16.35 -0.67
C LEU A 418 -21.12 17.03 0.47
N TRP A 419 -20.40 17.64 1.40
CA TRP A 419 -20.92 18.27 2.59
C TRP A 419 -20.76 19.78 2.49
N LYS A 420 -21.85 20.50 2.72
CA LYS A 420 -21.86 21.94 2.91
C LYS A 420 -21.64 22.23 4.39
N LEU A 421 -20.51 22.87 4.73
CA LEU A 421 -20.13 23.12 6.12
C LEU A 421 -20.78 24.42 6.62
N GLY A 422 -21.68 24.26 7.59
CA GLY A 422 -22.51 25.32 8.15
C GLY A 422 -22.02 25.82 9.50
N ARG A 423 -22.92 25.74 10.48
CA ARG A 423 -22.78 26.25 11.85
C ARG A 423 -21.52 25.71 12.53
N ILE A 424 -20.83 26.59 13.24
CA ILE A 424 -19.70 26.25 14.12
C ILE A 424 -20.25 26.11 15.54
N ILE A 425 -19.82 25.07 16.26
CA ILE A 425 -20.13 24.83 17.65
C ILE A 425 -18.82 24.90 18.44
N ASP A 426 -18.84 25.67 19.52
CA ASP A 426 -17.74 25.75 20.48
C ASP A 426 -18.02 24.78 21.64
N PRO A 427 -17.20 23.73 21.84
CA PRO A 427 -17.30 22.84 23.00
C PRO A 427 -17.35 23.55 24.35
N ALA A 428 -16.67 24.70 24.50
CA ALA A 428 -16.67 25.45 25.76
C ALA A 428 -18.07 25.96 26.15
N SER A 429 -19.00 26.07 25.19
CA SER A 429 -20.36 26.57 25.44
C SER A 429 -21.31 25.53 26.04
N PHE A 430 -20.96 24.23 25.99
CA PHE A 430 -21.82 23.14 26.47
C PHE A 430 -21.10 22.07 27.29
N LEU A 431 -19.78 22.14 27.39
CA LEU A 431 -19.01 21.41 28.40
C LEU A 431 -19.11 22.17 29.73
N LEU A 432 -20.09 21.80 30.57
CA LEU A 432 -19.97 22.06 32.00
C LEU A 432 -18.65 21.44 32.50
N PRO A 433 -17.93 22.05 33.45
CA PRO A 433 -16.77 21.39 34.05
C PRO A 433 -17.23 20.02 34.53
N LEU A 434 -16.64 18.96 33.97
CA LEU A 434 -16.84 17.60 34.45
C LEU A 434 -16.67 17.69 35.97
N PRO A 435 -17.67 17.29 36.78
CA PRO A 435 -17.47 17.23 38.21
C PRO A 435 -16.19 16.44 38.43
N GLU A 436 -15.24 16.97 39.21
CA GLU A 436 -14.09 16.21 39.69
C GLU A 436 -14.67 14.98 40.39
N ALA A 437 -14.79 13.90 39.62
CA ALA A 437 -15.48 12.72 40.07
C ALA A 437 -14.59 12.10 41.11
N LYS A 438 -15.02 12.19 42.38
CA LYS A 438 -14.45 11.46 43.51
C LYS A 438 -14.07 10.05 43.05
N ASN A 439 -12.77 9.82 42.92
CA ASN A 439 -12.05 8.54 42.81
C ASN A 439 -12.93 7.30 42.60
N LYS A 440 -13.47 7.12 41.40
CA LYS A 440 -13.79 5.80 40.85
C LYS A 440 -13.31 5.74 39.40
N PRO A 441 -12.50 4.74 39.03
CA PRO A 441 -12.05 4.58 37.65
C PRO A 441 -13.25 4.11 36.82
N TYR A 442 -13.98 5.04 36.21
CA TYR A 442 -14.87 4.69 35.10
C TYR A 442 -14.03 4.19 33.93
N SER A 443 -14.54 3.23 33.16
CA SER A 443 -13.85 2.78 31.95
C SER A 443 -13.86 3.90 30.89
N VAL A 444 -12.77 4.04 30.13
CA VAL A 444 -12.60 5.08 29.09
C VAL A 444 -13.79 5.16 28.13
N THR A 445 -14.42 4.03 27.83
CA THR A 445 -15.59 3.92 26.96
C THR A 445 -16.85 4.60 27.51
N GLN A 446 -17.05 4.62 28.83
CA GLN A 446 -18.21 5.29 29.44
C GLN A 446 -18.10 6.81 29.35
N ASP A 447 -16.90 7.36 29.45
CA ASP A 447 -16.67 8.81 29.31
C ASP A 447 -16.81 9.28 27.85
N GLU A 448 -16.42 8.46 26.88
CA GLU A 448 -16.66 8.71 25.46
C GLU A 448 -18.16 8.80 25.14
N GLN A 449 -18.95 7.85 25.64
CA GLN A 449 -20.41 7.81 25.45
C GLN A 449 -21.11 9.01 26.09
N ARG A 450 -20.73 9.38 27.32
CA ARG A 450 -21.28 10.58 28.00
C ARG A 450 -21.01 11.85 27.20
N CYS A 451 -19.78 12.03 26.71
CA CYS A 451 -19.40 13.21 25.92
C CYS A 451 -20.28 13.35 24.66
N LEU A 452 -20.49 12.25 23.92
CA LEU A 452 -21.35 12.25 22.74
C LEU A 452 -22.83 12.46 23.09
N ALA A 453 -23.31 11.96 24.23
CA ALA A 453 -24.67 12.19 24.71
C ALA A 453 -24.92 13.66 25.05
N HIS A 454 -23.96 14.33 25.70
CA HIS A 454 -24.00 15.77 25.95
C HIS A 454 -24.02 16.57 24.64
N LEU A 455 -23.19 16.18 23.67
CA LEU A 455 -23.21 16.78 22.33
C LEU A 455 -24.59 16.62 21.66
N ALA A 456 -25.22 15.45 21.75
CA ALA A 456 -26.57 15.22 21.22
C ALA A 456 -27.63 16.12 21.90
N ALA A 457 -27.55 16.29 23.21
CA ALA A 457 -28.44 17.20 23.95
C ALA A 457 -28.28 18.66 23.50
N GLU A 458 -27.04 19.12 23.32
CA GLU A 458 -26.76 20.46 22.82
C GLU A 458 -27.26 20.66 21.38
N LEU A 459 -27.09 19.66 20.52
CA LEU A 459 -27.62 19.69 19.16
C LEU A 459 -29.15 19.81 19.14
N ARG A 460 -29.87 19.17 20.07
CA ARG A 460 -31.32 19.37 20.22
C ARG A 460 -31.66 20.81 20.61
N ARG A 461 -30.93 21.39 21.57
CA ARG A 461 -31.09 22.80 21.99
C ARG A 461 -30.88 23.76 20.82
N LEU A 462 -29.96 23.42 19.93
CA LEU A 462 -29.64 24.15 18.71
C LEU A 462 -30.60 23.86 17.53
N HIS A 463 -31.67 23.07 17.75
CA HIS A 463 -32.65 22.62 16.75
C HIS A 463 -32.08 21.75 15.62
N GLU A 464 -30.93 21.10 15.84
CA GLU A 464 -30.31 20.13 14.91
C GLU A 464 -30.71 18.69 15.30
N THR A 465 -32.02 18.45 15.35
CA THR A 465 -32.65 17.23 15.92
C THR A 465 -32.28 15.95 15.19
N THR A 466 -32.18 15.97 13.86
CA THR A 466 -31.80 14.81 13.04
C THR A 466 -30.40 14.29 13.40
N LEU A 467 -29.44 15.21 13.52
CA LEU A 467 -28.07 14.85 13.87
C LEU A 467 -27.97 14.32 15.30
N ALA A 468 -28.69 14.93 16.25
CA ALA A 468 -28.78 14.44 17.63
C ALA A 468 -29.32 13.01 17.68
N MET A 469 -30.42 12.73 16.94
CA MET A 469 -31.02 11.40 16.84
C MET A 469 -30.04 10.38 16.23
N HIS A 470 -29.26 10.76 15.23
CA HIS A 470 -28.24 9.88 14.65
C HIS A 470 -27.12 9.51 15.65
N ILE A 471 -26.68 10.46 16.47
CA ILE A 471 -25.70 10.21 17.54
C ILE A 471 -26.30 9.28 18.60
N GLU A 472 -27.54 9.52 19.02
CA GLU A 472 -28.20 8.66 20.00
C GLU A 472 -28.42 7.23 19.48
N ARG A 473 -28.82 7.08 18.21
CA ARG A 473 -28.92 5.77 17.54
C ARG A 473 -27.56 5.06 17.46
N PHE A 474 -26.49 5.82 17.26
CA PHE A 474 -25.14 5.28 17.27
C PHE A 474 -24.71 4.81 18.67
N LEU A 475 -25.09 5.54 19.72
CA LEU A 475 -24.82 5.20 21.12
C LEU A 475 -25.67 4.05 21.65
N SER A 476 -26.93 3.91 21.23
CA SER A 476 -27.87 2.89 21.72
C SER A 476 -27.60 1.48 21.20
N TYR A 477 -26.65 1.33 20.28
CA TYR A 477 -26.30 0.03 19.75
C TYR A 477 -25.38 -0.74 20.70
N ASP A 478 -25.91 -1.83 21.24
CA ASP A 478 -25.20 -2.76 22.11
C ASP A 478 -24.64 -3.95 21.31
N PRO A 479 -23.31 -4.14 21.25
CA PRO A 479 -22.71 -5.29 20.57
C PRO A 479 -22.97 -6.63 21.26
N THR A 480 -23.54 -6.65 22.47
CA THR A 480 -23.78 -7.88 23.25
C THR A 480 -25.18 -8.49 23.06
N ARG A 481 -26.07 -7.85 22.30
CA ARG A 481 -27.38 -8.42 21.97
C ARG A 481 -27.22 -9.63 21.03
N GLN A 482 -27.49 -10.82 21.57
CA GLN A 482 -27.18 -12.16 21.05
C GLN A 482 -27.72 -12.55 19.67
N GLU A 483 -28.56 -11.73 19.01
CA GLU A 483 -29.20 -12.14 17.74
C GLU A 483 -28.33 -11.93 16.49
N ASP A 484 -27.20 -11.22 16.59
CA ASP A 484 -26.30 -10.95 15.45
C ASP A 484 -24.90 -11.61 15.59
N ASN A 485 -24.78 -12.66 16.42
CA ASN A 485 -23.54 -13.39 16.75
C ASN A 485 -22.81 -14.07 15.56
N LEU A 486 -23.18 -13.78 14.31
CA LEU A 486 -22.52 -14.27 13.09
C LEU A 486 -22.04 -13.14 12.15
N LYS A 487 -22.35 -11.86 12.39
CA LYS A 487 -21.90 -10.76 11.51
C LYS A 487 -20.72 -10.03 12.14
N LYS A 488 -19.52 -10.29 11.61
CA LYS A 488 -18.32 -9.47 11.82
C LYS A 488 -18.69 -7.97 11.70
N GLU A 489 -18.18 -7.15 12.61
CA GLU A 489 -18.34 -5.69 12.55
C GLU A 489 -17.95 -5.17 11.16
N THR A 490 -18.82 -4.34 10.56
CA THR A 490 -18.57 -3.80 9.22
C THR A 490 -17.49 -2.72 9.26
N PHE A 491 -16.70 -2.60 8.18
CA PHE A 491 -15.67 -1.55 8.06
C PHE A 491 -16.22 -0.15 8.35
N SER A 492 -17.36 0.21 7.74
CA SER A 492 -17.98 1.53 7.93
C SER A 492 -18.29 1.82 9.40
N ARG A 493 -18.71 0.80 10.16
CA ARG A 493 -19.02 0.94 11.58
C ARG A 493 -17.76 1.12 12.43
N SER A 494 -16.74 0.29 12.18
CA SER A 494 -15.43 0.41 12.83
C SER A 494 -14.82 1.80 12.58
N TYR A 495 -14.86 2.27 11.33
CA TYR A 495 -14.40 3.61 10.95
C TYR A 495 -15.18 4.73 11.67
N MET A 496 -16.51 4.63 11.78
CA MET A 496 -17.31 5.60 12.52
C MET A 496 -16.96 5.65 14.01
N ARG A 497 -16.70 4.49 14.65
CA ARG A 497 -16.23 4.45 16.05
C ARG A 497 -14.90 5.16 16.21
N LEU A 498 -13.98 4.97 15.27
CA LEU A 498 -12.70 5.65 15.27
C LEU A 498 -12.86 7.17 15.15
N MET A 499 -13.69 7.65 14.21
CA MET A 499 -13.99 9.08 14.06
C MET A 499 -14.69 9.66 15.31
N ALA A 500 -15.56 8.88 15.96
CA ALA A 500 -16.25 9.30 17.17
C ALA A 500 -15.27 9.50 18.35
N LYS A 501 -14.27 8.62 18.50
CA LYS A 501 -13.20 8.78 19.49
C LYS A 501 -12.40 10.06 19.26
N GLU A 502 -12.00 10.33 18.02
CA GLU A 502 -11.30 11.56 17.67
C GLU A 502 -12.16 12.81 17.92
N LEU A 503 -13.46 12.74 17.62
CA LEU A 503 -14.40 13.82 17.93
C LEU A 503 -14.48 14.10 19.44
N VAL A 504 -14.58 13.06 20.27
CA VAL A 504 -14.57 13.20 21.74
C VAL A 504 -13.27 13.84 22.23
N LYS A 505 -12.12 13.42 21.70
CA LYS A 505 -10.82 14.01 22.06
C LYS A 505 -10.76 15.48 21.67
N ALA A 506 -11.26 15.84 20.49
CA ALA A 506 -11.32 17.23 20.05
C ALA A 506 -12.22 18.09 20.95
N ILE A 507 -13.39 17.56 21.34
CA ILE A 507 -14.31 18.21 22.29
C ILE A 507 -13.61 18.43 23.63
N LYS A 508 -12.96 17.41 24.20
CA LYS A 508 -12.20 17.52 25.47
C LYS A 508 -11.06 18.53 25.39
N LYS A 509 -10.45 18.71 24.22
CA LYS A 509 -9.41 19.72 23.94
C LYS A 509 -9.97 21.11 23.61
N GLY A 510 -11.30 21.31 23.64
CA GLY A 510 -11.93 22.59 23.32
C GLY A 510 -11.85 22.98 21.84
N LYS A 511 -11.62 22.03 20.93
CA LYS A 511 -11.53 22.33 19.49
C LYS A 511 -12.90 22.61 18.91
N LEU A 512 -12.98 23.65 18.07
CA LEU A 512 -14.22 24.00 17.38
C LEU A 512 -14.73 22.85 16.52
N LEU A 513 -16.05 22.70 16.47
CA LEU A 513 -16.74 21.72 15.64
C LEU A 513 -17.53 22.43 14.56
N ARG A 514 -17.70 21.79 13.40
CA ARG A 514 -18.49 22.34 12.30
C ARG A 514 -19.50 21.33 11.78
N LEU A 515 -20.75 21.77 11.66
CA LEU A 515 -21.84 20.92 11.19
C LEU A 515 -21.82 20.79 9.67
N GLY A 516 -22.02 19.56 9.19
CA GLY A 516 -22.13 19.22 7.79
C GLY A 516 -23.56 18.85 7.41
N ARG A 517 -24.02 19.44 6.31
CA ARG A 517 -25.27 19.05 5.62
C ARG A 517 -24.90 18.47 4.27
N ILE A 518 -25.52 17.37 3.88
CA ILE A 518 -25.30 16.83 2.52
C ILE A 518 -25.79 17.87 1.53
N TRP A 519 -24.91 18.23 0.60
CA TRP A 519 -25.22 19.19 -0.43
C TRP A 519 -26.21 18.59 -1.43
N ASN A 520 -27.26 19.35 -1.77
CA ASN A 520 -28.25 19.02 -2.78
C ASN A 520 -28.56 20.27 -3.63
N PHE A 521 -29.12 20.05 -4.83
CA PHE A 521 -29.58 21.12 -5.71
C PHE A 521 -30.99 21.65 -5.33
N GLN A 522 -31.67 21.03 -4.37
CA GLN A 522 -33.05 21.39 -4.00
C GLN A 522 -33.09 22.70 -3.20
N GLU A 523 -34.19 23.45 -3.33
CA GLU A 523 -34.40 24.71 -2.59
C GLU A 523 -34.40 24.51 -1.07
N LYS A 524 -34.85 23.33 -0.60
CA LYS A 524 -34.86 22.99 0.82
C LYS A 524 -33.53 22.32 1.20
N PRO A 525 -32.74 22.93 2.12
CA PRO A 525 -31.50 22.34 2.55
C PRO A 525 -31.76 21.06 3.35
N ASN A 526 -30.93 20.04 3.11
CA ASN A 526 -30.94 18.83 3.92
C ASN A 526 -30.64 19.15 5.40
N PRO A 527 -31.17 18.34 6.35
CA PRO A 527 -30.80 18.45 7.75
C PRO A 527 -29.30 18.15 7.96
N CYS A 528 -28.75 18.61 9.09
CA CYS A 528 -27.39 18.22 9.45
C CYS A 528 -27.32 16.71 9.72
N SER A 529 -26.28 16.08 9.18
CA SER A 529 -26.02 14.64 9.38
C SER A 529 -24.53 14.31 9.54
N ALA A 530 -23.66 15.32 9.65
CA ALA A 530 -22.25 15.15 9.96
C ALA A 530 -21.71 16.24 10.90
N ILE A 531 -20.61 15.92 11.59
CA ILE A 531 -19.84 16.83 12.43
C ILE A 531 -18.37 16.67 12.10
N PHE A 532 -17.69 17.78 11.85
CA PHE A 532 -16.26 17.82 11.54
C PHE A 532 -15.49 18.58 12.61
N ILE A 533 -14.29 18.13 12.92
CA ILE A 533 -13.34 18.86 13.75
C ILE A 533 -12.77 20.00 12.91
N TRP A 534 -12.88 21.23 13.43
CA TRP A 534 -12.48 22.43 12.71
C TRP A 534 -11.29 23.08 13.38
N ASN A 535 -10.11 22.91 12.79
CA ASN A 535 -8.92 23.66 13.19
C ASN A 535 -8.97 25.01 12.45
N ALA A 536 -9.48 26.05 13.10
CA ALA A 536 -9.33 27.40 12.57
C ALA A 536 -7.86 27.80 12.73
N ASP A 537 -7.09 27.86 11.64
CA ASP A 537 -5.84 28.63 11.66
C ASP A 537 -6.16 30.05 12.14
N ALA A 538 -5.33 30.53 13.05
CA ALA A 538 -5.43 31.81 13.71
C ALA A 538 -5.61 32.98 12.73
N ASN A 539 -6.85 33.31 12.40
CA ASN A 539 -7.28 34.63 11.95
C ASN A 539 -8.82 34.73 11.99
N ILE A 540 -9.38 34.57 13.20
CA ILE A 540 -10.67 35.21 13.52
C ILE A 540 -10.39 36.70 13.80
N ASN A 541 -9.69 37.37 12.87
CA ASN A 541 -9.80 38.80 12.74
C ASN A 541 -10.96 39.01 11.78
N ASN A 542 -12.11 39.32 12.38
CA ASN A 542 -13.29 39.86 11.74
C ASN A 542 -12.90 41.03 10.81
N LYS A 543 -12.46 40.74 9.58
CA LYS A 543 -12.54 41.69 8.47
C LYS A 543 -14.01 41.72 8.07
N ARG A 544 -14.77 42.55 8.80
CA ARG A 544 -16.14 42.95 8.49
C ARG A 544 -16.21 43.28 6.99
N GLY A 545 -16.97 42.49 6.22
CA GLY A 545 -17.31 42.82 4.83
C GLY A 545 -17.08 41.73 3.77
N ARG A 546 -16.36 40.63 4.03
CA ARG A 546 -16.32 39.50 3.07
C ARG A 546 -17.43 38.50 3.40
N LYS A 547 -18.30 38.21 2.41
CA LYS A 547 -19.28 37.12 2.48
C LYS A 547 -18.57 35.83 2.95
N PRO A 548 -19.15 35.03 3.85
CA PRO A 548 -18.52 33.81 4.33
C PRO A 548 -18.24 32.90 3.12
N GLU A 549 -16.97 32.62 2.88
CA GLU A 549 -16.55 31.68 1.84
C GLU A 549 -17.15 30.32 2.20
N TRP A 550 -18.08 29.80 1.37
CA TRP A 550 -18.65 28.48 1.60
C TRP A 550 -17.51 27.46 1.69
N LYS A 551 -17.45 26.73 2.79
CA LYS A 551 -16.51 25.63 2.96
C LYS A 551 -17.25 24.33 2.73
N PHE A 552 -16.62 23.42 2.01
CA PHE A 552 -17.17 22.12 1.70
C PHE A 552 -16.23 21.04 2.23
N ALA A 553 -16.80 19.87 2.54
CA ALA A 553 -16.02 18.66 2.78
C ALA A 553 -16.50 17.56 1.83
N PHE A 554 -15.61 16.67 1.43
CA PHE A 554 -15.94 15.49 0.63
C PHE A 554 -15.51 14.24 1.39
N THR A 555 -16.43 13.28 1.51
CA THR A 555 -16.14 11.99 2.15
C THR A 555 -16.53 10.84 1.24
N ALA A 556 -15.74 9.79 1.19
CA ALA A 556 -16.13 8.53 0.55
C ALA A 556 -15.57 7.35 1.35
N SER A 557 -16.20 6.20 1.24
CA SER A 557 -15.68 4.96 1.81
C SER A 557 -16.13 3.77 1.00
N ARG A 558 -15.31 2.72 0.93
CA ARG A 558 -15.67 1.45 0.28
C ARG A 558 -15.02 0.31 1.05
N PRO A 559 -15.82 -0.62 1.62
CA PRO A 559 -15.26 -1.75 2.34
C PRO A 559 -14.50 -2.68 1.40
N LEU A 560 -13.49 -3.36 1.93
CA LEU A 560 -12.75 -4.45 1.31
C LEU A 560 -13.73 -5.52 0.82
N LYS A 561 -13.58 -5.94 -0.44
CA LYS A 561 -14.33 -7.06 -1.02
C LYS A 561 -13.36 -8.14 -1.48
N ARG A 562 -13.03 -9.08 -0.58
CA ARG A 562 -12.19 -10.24 -0.92
C ARG A 562 -12.92 -11.12 -1.96
N GLY A 563 -12.20 -11.61 -2.97
CA GLY A 563 -12.75 -12.58 -3.93
C GLY A 563 -13.65 -12.01 -5.03
N PHE A 564 -13.65 -10.69 -5.28
CA PHE A 564 -14.34 -10.15 -6.47
C PHE A 564 -13.41 -10.09 -7.68
N GLN A 565 -13.96 -10.46 -8.82
CA GLN A 565 -13.22 -10.69 -10.05
C GLN A 565 -12.55 -9.44 -10.61
N GLN A 566 -12.83 -8.20 -10.23
CA GLN A 566 -12.23 -7.02 -10.89
C GLN A 566 -10.85 -6.64 -10.31
N HIS A 567 -9.87 -6.32 -11.16
CA HIS A 567 -8.51 -5.91 -10.77
C HIS A 567 -8.47 -4.83 -9.68
N GLY A 568 -7.54 -5.01 -8.73
CA GLY A 568 -6.60 -3.96 -8.32
C GLY A 568 -7.09 -2.78 -7.50
N THR A 569 -8.37 -2.67 -7.13
CA THR A 569 -8.82 -1.48 -6.36
C THR A 569 -9.44 -1.79 -5.01
N ASN A 570 -9.53 -3.04 -4.56
CA ASN A 570 -10.16 -3.33 -3.27
C ASN A 570 -9.41 -4.45 -2.52
N ASP A 571 -8.09 -4.31 -2.44
CA ASP A 571 -7.20 -5.14 -1.59
C ASP A 571 -7.16 -4.64 -0.14
N LEU A 572 -7.76 -3.46 0.11
CA LEU A 572 -7.86 -2.77 1.39
C LEU A 572 -9.23 -2.08 1.48
N ASP A 573 -9.63 -1.70 2.69
CA ASP A 573 -10.74 -0.79 2.88
C ASP A 573 -10.35 0.63 2.45
N HIS A 574 -11.17 1.26 1.61
CA HIS A 574 -10.94 2.63 1.15
C HIS A 574 -11.77 3.62 1.98
N HIS A 575 -11.17 4.75 2.31
CA HIS A 575 -11.84 5.87 2.94
C HIS A 575 -11.16 7.18 2.53
N VAL A 576 -11.90 8.28 2.58
CA VAL A 576 -11.35 9.62 2.33
C VAL A 576 -12.24 10.64 3.02
N SER A 577 -11.63 11.66 3.63
CA SER A 577 -12.31 12.78 4.26
C SER A 577 -11.50 14.05 4.08
N LEU A 578 -11.89 14.87 3.10
CA LEU A 578 -11.14 16.05 2.67
C LEU A 578 -11.95 17.32 2.87
N GLU A 579 -11.31 18.39 3.32
CA GLU A 579 -11.79 19.73 3.06
C GLU A 579 -11.55 20.06 1.58
N VAL A 580 -12.59 20.57 0.91
CA VAL A 580 -12.55 20.87 -0.51
C VAL A 580 -13.00 22.29 -0.81
N LYS A 581 -12.39 22.88 -1.83
CA LYS A 581 -12.81 24.17 -2.38
C LYS A 581 -13.62 23.92 -3.65
N TRP A 582 -14.71 24.66 -3.80
CA TRP A 582 -15.54 24.61 -5.00
C TRP A 582 -15.67 26.01 -5.60
N PRO A 583 -14.77 26.39 -6.53
CA PRO A 583 -14.68 27.75 -7.07
C PRO A 583 -15.97 28.21 -7.78
N SER A 584 -16.60 27.31 -8.56
CA SER A 584 -17.77 27.63 -9.37
C SER A 584 -19.11 27.36 -8.68
N SER A 585 -19.15 27.28 -7.35
CA SER A 585 -20.37 26.94 -6.58
C SER A 585 -21.55 27.91 -6.79
N TRP A 586 -21.29 29.13 -7.29
CA TRP A 586 -22.31 30.17 -7.48
C TRP A 586 -22.99 30.16 -8.86
N ASN A 587 -22.33 29.63 -9.90
CA ASN A 587 -22.79 29.67 -11.30
C ASN A 587 -23.02 28.27 -11.87
N HIS A 588 -23.33 27.30 -11.02
CA HIS A 588 -23.34 25.89 -11.41
C HIS A 588 -24.71 25.47 -11.95
N SER A 589 -24.74 24.88 -13.14
CA SER A 589 -25.95 24.29 -13.71
C SER A 589 -26.27 22.96 -13.02
N PRO A 590 -27.54 22.61 -12.77
CA PRO A 590 -27.96 21.30 -12.26
C PRO A 590 -27.44 20.11 -13.07
N SER A 591 -27.09 20.33 -14.34
CA SER A 591 -26.58 19.30 -15.25
C SER A 591 -25.06 19.07 -15.19
N GLU A 592 -24.29 19.97 -14.56
CA GLU A 592 -22.84 19.80 -14.43
C GLU A 592 -22.50 19.06 -13.13
N LEU A 593 -21.36 18.36 -13.10
CA LEU A 593 -20.85 17.78 -11.85
C LEU A 593 -20.06 18.83 -11.05
N PRO A 594 -20.10 18.81 -9.70
CA PRO A 594 -19.26 19.69 -8.88
C PRO A 594 -17.77 19.46 -9.17
N GLN A 595 -17.03 20.54 -9.43
CA GLN A 595 -15.59 20.53 -9.66
C GLN A 595 -14.85 21.02 -8.43
N LEU A 596 -14.08 20.12 -7.82
CA LEU A 596 -13.51 20.27 -6.49
C LEU A 596 -11.99 20.35 -6.53
N LEU A 597 -11.44 21.18 -5.65
CA LEU A 597 -10.01 21.25 -5.35
C LEU A 597 -9.74 20.73 -3.93
N VAL A 598 -8.72 19.90 -3.79
CA VAL A 598 -8.26 19.34 -2.51
C VAL A 598 -7.59 20.45 -1.70
N ARG A 599 -8.01 20.64 -0.46
CA ARG A 599 -7.42 21.63 0.45
C ARG A 599 -6.62 20.99 1.58
N SER A 600 -7.27 20.21 2.43
CA SER A 600 -6.69 19.62 3.64
C SER A 600 -7.44 18.34 4.03
N TRP A 601 -6.89 17.56 4.97
CA TRP A 601 -7.60 16.43 5.56
C TRP A 601 -8.48 16.92 6.70
N ILE A 602 -9.71 16.41 6.77
CA ILE A 602 -10.67 16.79 7.81
C ILE A 602 -11.20 15.54 8.51
N VAL A 603 -11.19 15.55 9.84
CA VAL A 603 -11.74 14.44 10.63
C VAL A 603 -13.20 14.76 10.94
N GLY A 604 -14.09 13.80 10.72
CA GLY A 604 -15.50 13.99 11.01
C GLY A 604 -16.28 12.70 11.17
N LEU A 605 -17.31 12.78 12.01
CA LEU A 605 -18.31 11.73 12.18
C LEU A 605 -19.48 12.01 11.24
N CYS A 606 -19.67 11.13 10.26
CA CYS A 606 -20.66 11.30 9.19
C CYS A 606 -21.70 10.18 9.22
N PHE A 607 -22.98 10.53 9.11
CA PHE A 607 -24.10 9.59 9.07
C PHE A 607 -24.76 9.60 7.69
N PHE A 608 -24.72 8.44 7.01
CA PHE A 608 -25.11 8.30 5.60
C PHE A 608 -26.50 7.67 5.37
N TYR A 609 -27.27 7.40 6.43
CA TYR A 609 -28.41 6.46 6.43
C TYR A 609 -29.47 6.71 5.36
N ASP A 610 -29.60 7.93 4.87
CA ASP A 610 -30.69 8.35 3.98
C ASP A 610 -30.22 8.91 2.62
N PHE A 611 -28.92 8.86 2.31
CA PHE A 611 -28.36 9.59 1.17
C PHE A 611 -27.42 8.75 0.30
N PRO A 612 -27.74 8.55 -0.99
CA PRO A 612 -26.84 7.87 -1.92
C PRO A 612 -25.58 8.72 -2.19
N ARG A 613 -24.55 8.05 -2.72
CA ARG A 613 -23.35 8.75 -3.18
C ARG A 613 -23.67 9.57 -4.41
N THR A 614 -22.97 10.69 -4.54
CA THR A 614 -23.00 11.59 -5.69
C THR A 614 -21.66 11.58 -6.40
N SER A 615 -21.68 11.70 -7.73
CA SER A 615 -20.47 11.90 -8.52
C SER A 615 -19.94 13.31 -8.37
N VAL A 616 -18.63 13.45 -8.24
CA VAL A 616 -17.91 14.74 -8.25
C VAL A 616 -16.67 14.61 -9.12
N ILE A 617 -16.12 15.74 -9.57
CA ILE A 617 -14.87 15.80 -10.34
C ILE A 617 -13.81 16.53 -9.52
N PHE A 618 -12.67 15.91 -9.27
CA PHE A 618 -11.48 16.60 -8.78
C PHE A 618 -10.66 17.08 -9.97
N SER A 619 -10.49 18.40 -10.10
CA SER A 619 -9.83 18.99 -11.26
C SER A 619 -8.39 18.53 -11.42
N TRP A 620 -7.90 18.45 -12.66
CA TRP A 620 -6.50 18.18 -12.94
C TRP A 620 -5.58 19.26 -12.35
N PRO A 621 -4.35 18.91 -11.90
CA PRO A 621 -3.31 19.90 -11.67
C PRO A 621 -3.11 20.77 -12.92
N SER A 622 -2.82 22.06 -12.74
CA SER A 622 -2.68 23.01 -13.87
C SER A 622 -1.64 22.56 -14.91
N SER A 623 -0.55 21.93 -14.47
CA SER A 623 0.50 21.38 -15.35
C SER A 623 0.00 20.27 -16.29
N PHE A 624 -1.10 19.59 -15.97
CA PHE A 624 -1.58 18.47 -16.78
C PHE A 624 -2.28 18.91 -18.07
N ASN A 625 -2.74 20.16 -18.11
CA ASN A 625 -3.43 20.73 -19.26
C ASN A 625 -2.49 21.47 -20.20
N THR A 626 -1.22 21.65 -19.82
CA THR A 626 -0.22 22.32 -20.66
C THR A 626 0.12 21.47 -21.88
N VAL A 627 0.09 22.10 -23.06
CA VAL A 627 0.62 21.56 -24.31
C VAL A 627 1.83 22.40 -24.68
N ILE A 628 2.93 21.75 -25.00
CA ILE A 628 4.17 22.39 -25.44
C ILE A 628 4.38 21.93 -26.87
N HIS A 629 4.34 22.87 -27.80
CA HIS A 629 4.56 22.65 -29.22
C HIS A 629 6.04 22.68 -29.56
#